data_AF-A0A4Y2JEA9-F1
#
_entry.id   AF-A0A4Y2JEA9-F1
#
_cell.length_a   1.000
_cell.length_b   1.000
_cell.length_c   1.000
_cell.angle_alpha   90.00
_cell.angle_beta   90.00
_cell.angle_gamma   90.00
#
_symmetry.space_group_name_H-M   'P 1'
#
loop_
_entity.id
_entity.type
_entity.pdbx_description
1 polymer ?
#
loop_
_entity_poly.entity_id
_entity_poly.type
_entity_poly.pdbx_seq_one_letter_code
_entity_poly.pdbx_strand_id
1 'polypeptide(L)'
;MAETDEDLTIPRAAMNKMIKELLPHIRVANDARELILNCCTEFIHHISTEANDICNKLQKKTISAEHVLGALEALGFSSYKEEAEAVLKDCKAMAAKRRRQSTRLENLGIPEEELLRQQQELFAKARQEQAELEQQEWLQMQQAAQQQLQLQQQNSQTDNDEDDEY
;
A
#
# COMPACT_ATOMS: atom_id res chain seq x y z
N MET A 1 19.35 -18.76 -16.46
CA MET A 1 19.42 -19.45 -15.16
C MET A 1 18.00 -19.52 -14.66
N ALA A 2 17.42 -20.72 -14.58
CA ALA A 2 16.13 -20.88 -13.94
C ALA A 2 16.32 -20.53 -12.46
N GLU A 3 15.56 -19.56 -11.97
CA GLU A 3 15.43 -19.33 -10.52
C GLU A 3 15.05 -20.68 -9.90
N THR A 4 15.89 -21.15 -8.97
CA THR A 4 15.67 -22.40 -8.26
C THR A 4 14.35 -22.29 -7.49
N ASP A 5 13.56 -23.36 -7.44
CA ASP A 5 12.31 -23.49 -6.66
C ASP A 5 12.44 -23.00 -5.20
N GLU A 6 13.67 -22.89 -4.70
CA GLU A 6 14.02 -22.30 -3.41
C GLU A 6 13.58 -20.82 -3.24
N ASP A 7 13.35 -20.07 -4.32
CA ASP A 7 13.01 -18.63 -4.24
C ASP A 7 11.50 -18.34 -4.08
N LEU A 8 10.60 -19.31 -4.35
CA LEU A 8 9.15 -19.13 -4.28
C LEU A 8 8.52 -19.79 -3.04
N THR A 9 9.01 -19.44 -1.86
CA THR A 9 8.46 -19.93 -0.59
C THR A 9 7.64 -18.86 0.14
N ILE A 10 6.73 -19.30 1.02
CA ILE A 10 6.00 -18.38 1.91
C ILE A 10 7.02 -17.62 2.79
N PRO A 11 6.82 -16.33 3.09
CA PRO A 11 7.75 -15.61 3.96
C PRO A 11 7.99 -16.31 5.30
N ARG A 12 9.26 -16.57 5.62
CA ARG A 12 9.69 -17.24 6.86
C ARG A 12 9.05 -16.62 8.12
N ALA A 13 8.92 -15.30 8.13
CA ALA A 13 8.27 -14.57 9.21
C ALA A 13 6.78 -14.94 9.39
N ALA A 14 6.04 -15.14 8.29
CA ALA A 14 4.63 -15.51 8.33
C ALA A 14 4.46 -16.94 8.90
N MET A 15 5.27 -17.89 8.42
CA MET A 15 5.29 -19.26 8.96
C MET A 15 5.71 -19.27 10.44
N ASN A 16 6.74 -18.52 10.82
CA ASN A 16 7.18 -18.43 12.22
C ASN A 16 6.11 -17.83 13.14
N LYS A 17 5.34 -16.86 12.64
CA LYS A 17 4.19 -16.30 13.36
C LYS A 17 3.10 -17.35 13.56
N MET A 18 2.72 -18.07 12.51
CA MET A 18 1.72 -19.15 12.58
C MET A 18 2.11 -20.25 13.57
N ILE A 19 3.37 -20.72 13.54
CA ILE A 19 3.87 -21.72 14.50
C ILE A 19 3.75 -21.23 15.93
N LYS A 20 4.08 -19.95 16.22
CA LYS A 20 3.98 -19.39 17.58
C LYS A 20 2.54 -19.23 18.04
N GLU A 21 1.62 -18.92 17.14
CA GLU A 21 0.19 -18.81 17.46
C GLU A 21 -0.41 -20.18 17.81
N LEU A 22 -0.03 -21.24 17.07
CA LEU A 22 -0.49 -22.61 17.33
C LEU A 22 0.22 -23.27 18.52
N LEU A 23 1.52 -22.98 18.71
CA LEU A 23 2.38 -23.62 19.70
C LEU A 23 3.15 -22.56 20.55
N PRO A 24 2.46 -21.81 21.43
CA PRO A 24 3.02 -20.62 22.08
C PRO A 24 4.18 -20.89 23.05
N HIS A 25 4.24 -22.08 23.65
CA HIS A 25 5.24 -22.42 24.69
C HIS A 25 6.25 -23.48 24.24
N ILE A 26 6.24 -23.85 22.95
CA ILE A 26 7.07 -24.93 22.43
C ILE A 26 8.22 -24.36 21.60
N ARG A 27 9.43 -24.86 21.88
CA ARG A 27 10.60 -24.59 21.05
C ARG A 27 10.57 -25.52 19.84
N VAL A 28 10.48 -24.95 18.64
CA VAL A 28 10.59 -25.67 17.37
C VAL A 28 11.97 -25.43 16.78
N ALA A 29 12.68 -26.51 16.46
CA ALA A 29 14.01 -26.50 15.85
C ALA A 29 14.00 -25.80 14.47
N ASN A 30 15.13 -25.26 14.05
CA ASN A 30 15.23 -24.56 12.77
C ASN A 30 14.92 -25.50 11.59
N ASP A 31 15.49 -26.71 11.59
CA ASP A 31 15.28 -27.68 10.52
C ASP A 31 13.81 -28.11 10.40
N ALA A 32 13.09 -28.18 11.52
CA ALA A 32 11.65 -28.46 11.50
C ALA A 32 10.85 -27.30 10.89
N ARG A 33 11.29 -26.05 11.08
CA ARG A 33 10.68 -24.86 10.46
C ARG A 33 10.91 -24.85 8.96
N GLU A 34 12.13 -25.19 8.52
CA GLU A 34 12.44 -25.36 7.09
C GLU A 34 11.62 -26.47 6.46
N LEU A 35 11.48 -27.61 7.15
CA LEU A 35 10.66 -28.72 6.68
C LEU A 35 9.19 -28.30 6.50
N ILE A 36 8.60 -27.61 7.48
CA ILE A 36 7.23 -27.11 7.38
C ILE A 36 7.08 -26.16 6.20
N LEU A 37 8.07 -25.28 5.97
CA LEU A 37 8.06 -24.36 4.84
C LEU A 37 8.02 -25.11 3.50
N ASN A 38 8.88 -26.13 3.35
CA ASN A 38 8.88 -26.98 2.16
C ASN A 38 7.56 -27.73 2.00
N CYS A 39 6.98 -28.25 3.08
CA CYS A 39 5.66 -28.88 3.06
C CYS A 39 4.55 -27.90 2.62
N CYS A 40 4.63 -26.61 2.96
CA CYS A 40 3.66 -25.63 2.48
C CYS A 40 3.76 -25.42 0.97
N THR A 41 4.97 -25.36 0.41
CA THR A 41 5.18 -25.27 -1.05
C THR A 41 4.63 -26.52 -1.74
N GLU A 42 4.99 -27.71 -1.25
CA GLU A 42 4.46 -28.98 -1.77
C GLU A 42 2.94 -29.07 -1.68
N PHE A 43 2.34 -28.60 -0.58
CA PHE A 43 0.89 -28.55 -0.42
C PHE A 43 0.23 -27.69 -1.52
N ILE A 44 0.80 -26.52 -1.83
CA ILE A 44 0.30 -25.66 -2.92
C ILE A 44 0.38 -26.40 -4.26
N HIS A 45 1.49 -27.07 -4.56
CA HIS A 45 1.64 -27.84 -5.81
C HIS A 45 0.68 -29.03 -5.88
N HIS A 46 0.48 -29.73 -4.78
CA HIS A 46 -0.40 -30.89 -4.70
C HIS A 46 -1.86 -30.51 -4.97
N ILE A 47 -2.36 -29.47 -4.27
CA ILE A 47 -3.70 -28.93 -4.51
C ILE A 47 -3.84 -28.38 -5.93
N SER A 48 -2.84 -27.65 -6.41
CA SER A 48 -2.88 -27.02 -7.75
C SER A 48 -2.93 -28.06 -8.86
N THR A 49 -2.19 -29.16 -8.72
CA THR A 49 -2.16 -30.26 -9.68
C THR A 49 -3.52 -30.95 -9.75
N GLU A 50 -4.08 -31.34 -8.60
CA GLU A 50 -5.40 -31.99 -8.58
C GLU A 50 -6.51 -31.05 -9.08
N ALA A 51 -6.47 -29.76 -8.69
CA ALA A 51 -7.43 -28.77 -9.17
C ALA A 51 -7.34 -28.55 -10.69
N ASN A 52 -6.13 -28.60 -11.25
CA ASN A 52 -5.90 -28.54 -12.69
C ASN A 52 -6.47 -29.78 -13.39
N ASP A 53 -6.27 -30.97 -12.83
CA ASP A 53 -6.82 -32.21 -13.38
C ASP A 53 -8.35 -32.20 -13.38
N ILE A 54 -8.98 -31.75 -12.29
CA ILE A 54 -10.42 -31.56 -12.22
C ILE A 54 -10.90 -30.54 -13.26
N CYS A 55 -10.18 -29.42 -13.40
CA CYS A 55 -10.49 -28.39 -14.41
C CYS A 55 -10.49 -28.96 -15.83
N ASN A 56 -9.47 -29.75 -16.15
CA ASN A 56 -9.31 -30.40 -17.47
C ASN A 56 -10.38 -31.48 -17.70
N LYS A 57 -10.69 -32.30 -16.68
CA LYS A 57 -11.78 -33.28 -16.73
C LYS A 57 -13.14 -32.61 -17.04
N LEU A 58 -13.37 -31.41 -16.49
CA LEU A 58 -14.56 -30.59 -16.76
C LEU A 58 -14.48 -29.77 -18.06
N GLN A 59 -13.44 -29.97 -18.89
CA GLN A 59 -13.23 -29.27 -20.16
C GLN A 59 -13.19 -27.73 -20.01
N LYS A 60 -12.73 -27.23 -18.86
CA LYS A 60 -12.54 -25.80 -18.60
C LYS A 60 -11.06 -25.44 -18.76
N LYS A 61 -10.79 -24.20 -19.19
CA LYS A 61 -9.43 -23.67 -19.39
C LYS A 61 -8.91 -22.82 -18.23
N THR A 62 -9.77 -22.54 -17.25
CA THR A 62 -9.44 -21.67 -16.10
C THR A 62 -9.81 -22.39 -14.83
N ILE A 63 -8.84 -22.53 -13.93
CA ILE A 63 -9.05 -23.10 -12.60
C ILE A 63 -9.95 -22.14 -11.82
N SER A 64 -11.10 -22.65 -11.38
CA SER A 64 -12.08 -21.91 -10.59
C SER A 64 -12.07 -22.42 -9.15
N ALA A 65 -12.70 -21.67 -8.23
CA ALA A 65 -12.79 -22.07 -6.83
C ALA A 65 -13.45 -23.45 -6.64
N GLU A 66 -14.41 -23.82 -7.50
CA GLU A 66 -15.05 -25.14 -7.47
C GLU A 66 -14.05 -26.28 -7.71
N HIS A 67 -13.04 -26.06 -8.55
CA HIS A 67 -12.02 -27.08 -8.83
C HIS A 67 -11.09 -27.25 -7.63
N VAL A 68 -10.75 -26.16 -6.94
CA VAL A 68 -9.94 -26.20 -5.71
C VAL A 68 -10.70 -26.88 -4.57
N LEU A 69 -11.99 -26.57 -4.41
CA LEU A 69 -12.86 -27.23 -3.41
C LEU A 69 -13.01 -28.73 -3.72
N GLY A 70 -13.13 -29.09 -5.00
CA GLY A 70 -13.14 -30.49 -5.44
C GLY A 70 -11.80 -31.20 -5.18
N ALA A 71 -10.68 -30.51 -5.39
CA ALA A 71 -9.35 -31.04 -5.11
C ALA A 71 -9.14 -31.33 -3.63
N LEU A 72 -9.59 -30.42 -2.74
CA LEU A 72 -9.55 -30.66 -1.30
C LEU A 72 -10.30 -31.94 -0.91
N GLU A 73 -11.48 -32.16 -1.50
CA GLU A 73 -12.28 -33.37 -1.24
C GLU A 73 -11.63 -34.64 -1.81
N ALA A 74 -11.12 -34.59 -3.04
CA ALA A 74 -10.44 -35.72 -3.69
C ALA A 74 -9.17 -36.17 -2.94
N LEU A 75 -8.45 -35.22 -2.34
CA LEU A 75 -7.21 -35.47 -1.60
C LEU A 75 -7.43 -35.79 -0.11
N GLY A 76 -8.69 -35.84 0.34
CA GLY A 76 -9.03 -36.20 1.73
C GLY A 76 -8.97 -35.05 2.73
N PHE A 77 -8.90 -33.80 2.26
CA PHE A 77 -8.93 -32.57 3.07
C PHE A 77 -10.36 -31.99 3.21
N SER A 78 -11.39 -32.84 3.25
CA SER A 78 -12.79 -32.40 3.28
C SER A 78 -13.13 -31.50 4.48
N SER A 79 -12.40 -31.62 5.59
CA SER A 79 -12.55 -30.74 6.76
C SER A 79 -12.17 -29.29 6.49
N TYR A 80 -11.34 -29.00 5.48
CA TYR A 80 -10.93 -27.63 5.13
C TYR A 80 -11.95 -26.92 4.23
N LYS A 81 -12.90 -27.68 3.68
CA LYS A 81 -13.87 -27.18 2.69
C LYS A 81 -14.76 -26.08 3.25
N GLU A 82 -15.24 -26.24 4.49
CA GLU A 82 -16.11 -25.26 5.14
C GLU A 82 -15.42 -23.90 5.29
N GLU A 83 -14.20 -23.87 5.81
CA GLU A 83 -13.42 -22.64 5.94
C GLU A 83 -13.07 -22.03 4.57
N ALA A 84 -12.71 -22.87 3.59
CA ALA A 84 -12.42 -22.41 2.23
C ALA A 84 -13.65 -21.77 1.56
N GLU A 85 -14.86 -22.32 1.77
CA GLU A 85 -16.11 -21.76 1.27
C GLU A 85 -16.45 -20.42 1.93
N ALA A 86 -16.18 -20.27 3.24
CA ALA A 86 -16.32 -19.00 3.94
C ALA A 86 -15.40 -17.93 3.34
N VAL A 87 -14.13 -18.24 3.11
CA VAL A 87 -13.17 -17.33 2.46
C VAL A 87 -13.63 -16.98 1.03
N LEU A 88 -14.13 -17.95 0.26
CA LEU A 88 -14.66 -17.70 -1.07
C LEU A 88 -15.83 -16.72 -1.07
N LYS A 89 -16.73 -16.82 -0.09
CA LYS A 89 -17.86 -15.90 0.09
C LYS A 89 -17.37 -14.48 0.33
N ASP A 90 -16.39 -14.31 1.20
CA ASP A 90 -15.81 -12.99 1.52
C ASP A 90 -15.08 -12.40 0.32
N CYS A 91 -14.31 -13.20 -0.42
CA CYS A 91 -13.67 -12.78 -1.67
C CYS A 91 -14.70 -12.29 -2.70
N LYS A 92 -15.82 -13.01 -2.87
CA LYS A 92 -16.91 -12.61 -3.77
C LYS A 92 -17.55 -11.28 -3.32
N ALA A 93 -17.79 -11.12 -2.01
CA ALA A 93 -18.34 -9.89 -1.45
C ALA A 93 -17.40 -8.68 -1.66
N MET A 94 -16.10 -8.86 -1.42
CA MET A 94 -15.09 -7.82 -1.67
C MET A 94 -15.01 -7.44 -3.16
N ALA A 95 -14.99 -8.44 -4.06
CA ALA A 95 -14.99 -8.20 -5.50
C ALA A 95 -16.24 -7.45 -5.97
N ALA A 96 -17.42 -7.79 -5.43
CA ALA A 96 -18.67 -7.10 -5.71
C ALA A 96 -18.65 -5.65 -5.19
N LYS A 97 -18.11 -5.41 -3.99
CA LYS A 97 -17.94 -4.06 -3.43
C LYS A 97 -17.04 -3.20 -4.33
N ARG A 98 -15.89 -3.74 -4.76
CA ARG A 98 -14.96 -3.05 -5.67
C ARG A 98 -15.63 -2.70 -7.00
N ARG A 99 -16.40 -3.63 -7.58
CA ARG A 99 -17.15 -3.38 -8.81
C ARG A 99 -18.15 -2.24 -8.65
N ARG A 100 -18.94 -2.25 -7.57
CA ARG A 100 -19.90 -1.17 -7.28
C ARG A 100 -19.22 0.19 -7.10
N GLN A 101 -18.05 0.23 -6.45
CA GLN A 101 -17.26 1.45 -6.30
C GLN A 101 -16.78 1.99 -7.66
N SER A 102 -16.26 1.12 -8.54
CA SER A 102 -15.88 1.50 -9.91
C SER A 102 -17.06 2.06 -10.69
N THR A 103 -18.18 1.32 -10.71
CA THR A 103 -19.39 1.76 -11.41
C THR A 103 -19.93 3.08 -10.87
N ARG A 104 -19.83 3.33 -9.55
CA ARG A 104 -20.23 4.61 -8.96
C ARG A 104 -19.31 5.75 -9.39
N LEU A 105 -18.01 5.49 -9.51
CA LEU A 105 -17.02 6.47 -9.97
C LEU A 105 -17.22 6.82 -11.45
N GLU A 106 -17.56 5.83 -12.28
CA GLU A 106 -17.85 6.03 -13.70
C GLU A 106 -19.21 6.74 -13.93
N ASN A 107 -20.16 6.59 -12.99
CA ASN A 107 -21.51 7.15 -13.07
C ASN A 107 -21.76 8.22 -11.99
N LEU A 108 -20.79 9.11 -11.74
CA LEU A 108 -20.91 10.18 -10.73
C LEU A 108 -22.03 11.19 -11.04
N GLY A 109 -22.58 11.20 -12.26
CA GLY A 109 -23.64 12.12 -12.68
C GLY A 109 -23.18 13.57 -12.88
N ILE A 110 -21.93 13.88 -12.52
CA ILE A 110 -21.27 15.15 -12.84
C ILE A 110 -20.49 14.93 -14.15
N PRO A 111 -20.73 15.72 -15.21
CA PRO A 111 -19.98 15.59 -16.45
C PRO A 111 -18.50 15.86 -16.20
N GLU A 112 -17.64 15.15 -16.93
CA GLU A 112 -16.18 15.25 -16.82
C GLU A 112 -15.67 16.70 -16.99
N GLU A 113 -16.32 17.47 -17.86
CA GLU A 113 -16.03 18.88 -18.08
C GLU A 113 -16.20 19.74 -16.82
N GLU A 114 -17.27 19.50 -16.05
CA GLU A 114 -17.53 20.24 -14.80
C GLU A 114 -16.55 19.81 -13.70
N LEU A 115 -16.19 18.52 -13.64
CA LEU A 115 -15.13 18.04 -12.73
C LEU A 115 -13.77 18.67 -13.07
N LEU A 116 -13.43 18.77 -14.35
CA LEU A 116 -12.20 19.41 -14.80
C LEU A 116 -12.19 20.90 -14.44
N ARG A 117 -13.32 21.59 -14.64
CA ARG A 117 -13.45 23.01 -14.28
C ARG A 117 -13.21 23.22 -12.79
N GLN A 118 -13.84 22.41 -11.93
CA GLN A 118 -13.66 22.47 -10.48
C GLN A 118 -12.20 22.20 -10.07
N GLN A 119 -11.57 21.20 -10.70
CA GLN A 119 -10.15 20.91 -10.45
C GLN A 119 -9.25 22.10 -10.85
N GLN A 120 -9.49 22.71 -12.01
CA GLN A 120 -8.71 23.86 -12.49
C GLN A 120 -8.89 25.09 -11.58
N GLU A 121 -10.10 25.34 -11.09
CA GLU A 121 -10.39 26.41 -10.14
C GLU A 121 -9.64 26.22 -8.82
N LEU A 122 -9.64 25.01 -8.28
CA LEU A 122 -8.87 24.67 -7.07
C LEU A 122 -7.36 24.88 -7.28
N PHE A 123 -6.82 24.47 -8.43
CA PHE A 123 -5.41 24.70 -8.74
C PHE A 123 -5.07 26.18 -8.94
N ALA A 124 -5.96 26.96 -9.57
CA ALA A 124 -5.76 28.39 -9.74
C ALA A 124 -5.75 29.11 -8.38
N LYS A 125 -6.69 28.76 -7.49
CA LYS A 125 -6.76 29.30 -6.13
C LYS A 125 -5.50 28.98 -5.33
N ALA A 126 -5.04 27.73 -5.35
CA ALA A 126 -3.82 27.33 -4.65
C ALA A 126 -2.57 28.09 -5.14
N ARG A 127 -2.45 28.30 -6.47
CA ARG A 127 -1.35 29.11 -7.04
C ARG A 127 -1.43 30.58 -6.61
N GLN A 128 -2.63 31.14 -6.57
CA GLN A 128 -2.82 32.53 -6.15
C GLN A 128 -2.44 32.72 -4.68
N GLU A 129 -2.90 31.83 -3.80
CA GLU A 129 -2.58 31.87 -2.37
C GLU A 129 -1.08 31.72 -2.12
N GLN A 130 -0.39 30.84 -2.86
CA GLN A 130 1.08 30.75 -2.81
C GLN A 130 1.75 32.03 -3.27
N ALA A 131 1.31 32.63 -4.39
CA ALA A 131 1.88 33.88 -4.88
C ALA A 131 1.64 35.05 -3.90
N GLU A 132 0.49 35.09 -3.22
CA GLU A 132 0.18 36.10 -2.21
C GLU A 132 1.04 35.93 -0.95
N LEU A 133 1.29 34.69 -0.51
CA LEU A 133 2.21 34.38 0.59
C LEU A 133 3.65 34.77 0.23
N GLU A 134 4.14 34.36 -0.94
CA GLU A 134 5.49 34.72 -1.42
C GLU A 134 5.66 36.25 -1.53
N GLN A 135 4.64 36.97 -2.01
CA GLN A 135 4.65 38.43 -2.05
C GLN A 135 4.71 39.04 -0.65
N GLN A 136 3.93 38.53 0.31
CA GLN A 136 3.95 39.01 1.70
C GLN A 136 5.31 38.76 2.36
N GLU A 137 5.89 37.58 2.19
CA GLU A 137 7.22 37.24 2.70
C GLU A 137 8.30 38.13 2.08
N TRP A 138 8.23 38.38 0.76
CA TRP A 138 9.16 39.26 0.08
C TRP A 138 9.08 40.70 0.62
N LEU A 139 7.86 41.20 0.85
CA LEU A 139 7.66 42.55 1.39
C LEU A 139 8.18 42.67 2.83
N GLN A 140 7.93 41.67 3.67
CA GLN A 140 8.48 41.62 5.03
C GLN A 140 10.00 41.58 5.03
N MET A 141 10.60 40.78 4.15
CA MET A 141 12.05 40.67 4.02
C MET A 141 12.68 41.99 3.58
N GLN A 142 12.07 42.69 2.62
CA GLN A 142 12.52 44.01 2.17
C GLN A 142 12.47 45.05 3.31
N GLN A 143 11.39 45.08 4.08
CA GLN A 143 11.26 45.98 5.23
C GLN A 143 12.29 45.67 6.33
N ALA A 144 12.49 44.39 6.65
CA ALA A 144 13.48 43.95 7.62
C ALA A 144 14.91 44.35 7.19
N ALA A 145 15.23 44.19 5.90
CA ALA A 145 16.52 44.61 5.34
C ALA A 145 16.73 46.14 5.44
N GLN A 146 15.70 46.95 5.15
CA GLN A 146 15.79 48.41 5.29
C GLN A 146 15.96 48.85 6.75
N GLN A 147 15.24 48.24 7.70
CA GLN A 147 15.42 48.51 9.13
C GLN A 147 16.84 48.15 9.59
N GLN A 148 17.38 47.01 9.14
CA GLN A 148 18.76 46.63 9.46
C GLN A 148 19.78 47.66 8.96
N LEU A 149 19.60 48.16 7.73
CA LEU A 149 20.45 49.19 7.13
C LEU A 149 20.38 50.54 7.88
N GLN A 150 19.20 50.92 8.36
CA GLN A 150 19.05 52.12 9.20
C GLN A 150 19.72 51.95 10.56
N LEU A 151 19.51 50.81 11.22
CA LEU A 151 20.17 50.49 12.50
C LEU A 151 21.69 50.51 12.34
N GLN A 152 22.22 49.99 11.23
CA GLN A 152 23.66 49.99 10.94
C GLN A 152 24.20 51.41 10.75
N GLN A 153 23.51 52.27 9.99
CA GLN A 153 23.89 53.68 9.82
C GLN A 153 23.83 54.48 11.14
N GLN A 154 22.81 54.23 11.95
CA GLN A 154 22.64 54.90 13.24
C GLN A 154 23.74 54.48 14.22
N ASN A 155 24.10 53.19 14.24
CA ASN A 155 25.21 52.69 15.05
C ASN A 155 26.58 53.25 14.60
N SER A 156 26.78 53.43 13.29
CA SER A 156 28.00 54.05 12.73
C SER A 156 28.08 55.57 12.92
N GLN A 157 26.97 56.26 13.15
CA GLN A 157 26.97 57.68 13.52
C GLN A 157 27.31 57.87 15.01
N THR A 158 26.79 57.02 15.89
CA THR A 158 27.16 57.04 17.32
C THR A 158 28.63 56.71 17.58
N ASP A 159 29.27 55.86 16.76
CA ASP A 159 30.72 55.58 16.86
C ASP A 159 31.61 56.73 16.34
N ASN A 160 31.10 57.66 15.53
CA ASN A 160 31.88 58.80 15.02
C ASN A 160 31.75 60.07 15.89
N ASP A 161 30.73 60.16 16.75
CA ASP A 161 30.53 61.30 17.66
C ASP A 161 31.26 61.11 19.02
N GLU A 162 31.92 59.96 19.27
CA GLU A 162 32.72 59.72 20.49
C GLU A 162 34.22 60.11 20.38
N ASP A 163 34.70 60.56 19.21
CA ASP A 163 36.13 60.91 18.99
C ASP A 163 36.44 62.42 18.92
N ASP A 164 35.47 63.32 19.11
CA ASP A 164 35.66 64.79 19.03
C ASP A 164 35.44 65.53 20.38
N GLU A 165 35.88 64.95 21.51
CA GLU A 165 36.12 65.72 22.75
C GLU A 165 37.45 65.30 23.41
N TYR A 166 38.55 65.96 23.01
CA TYR A 166 39.60 66.54 23.88
C TYR A 166 40.62 67.38 23.11
#